data_AF-A0A3Q1IHD3-F1
#
_entry.id   AF-A0A3Q1IHD3-F1
#
_cell.length_a   1.000
_cell.length_b   1.000
_cell.length_c   1.000
_cell.angle_alpha   90.00
_cell.angle_beta   90.00
_cell.angle_gamma   90.00
#
_symmetry.space_group_name_H-M   'P 1'
#
loop_
_entity.id
_entity.type
_entity.pdbx_description
1 polymer ?
#
loop_
_entity_poly.entity_id
_entity_poly.type
_entity_poly.pdbx_seq_one_letter_code
_entity_poly.pdbx_strand_id
1 'polypeptide(L)'
;MAASSVAASELLHNMNKQISILYPKASCVIRRISTSSRCHSHSQLKATSAPQQLVGVVGLEIHAQINSSTKLFSGSAVRFSAPPNSMVSFFDASLPGTLPVLNRRCVEAAVMTGLALNCTINQKSFFDRKHYFYADLPAGYQITQQRQPIAVDGTLTYSLLGGKKRSQVIRKNVHIKQVQLEQDSGKSLHDDVRSQTLIDLNRAGVGLMELVMEPDMSCGEEAAAAVRELQLILQALGTCQGNMSEGQLRVDANVSVHRPGEPLGVRTEVKNINSVRYLARAIDYEIQRQIHVLQRGGTVQNETRAYDSKSRETIPMRDKEGLQDYRFMPEPNLPPLIVYEDNASLPTGLDACQAVVVQKIRESLPELPSVKRDRLVQTYGILPEHSFTLVNEDGLVDYFEEVLKATKKEPRKVIGWVTNELLGLLKQQDMSVSQSLISPPALAELLELQEKGHISSSVAKQVLQQMWRSPGKSGSQIIQEQDLGLVSDTSQLHSICQKVVDSHPDEVHAIRNGNKKVLNKLIGLVQKETKGRADPVLVREILQEKTS
;
A
#
# COMPACT_ATOMS: atom_id res chain seq x y z
N MET A 1 -22.57 -48.73 10.95
CA MET A 1 -22.76 -50.14 10.57
C MET A 1 -21.82 -50.45 9.42
N ALA A 2 -20.99 -51.48 9.59
CA ALA A 2 -19.94 -51.87 8.67
C ALA A 2 -20.45 -52.90 7.63
N ALA A 3 -20.10 -52.69 6.37
CA ALA A 3 -19.99 -53.68 5.27
C ALA A 3 -19.41 -52.91 4.06
N SER A 4 -18.49 -53.39 3.23
CA SER A 4 -17.68 -54.62 3.20
C SER A 4 -16.63 -54.41 2.09
N SER A 5 -15.35 -54.41 2.44
CA SER A 5 -14.19 -54.25 1.54
C SER A 5 -13.80 -55.53 0.77
N VAL A 6 -14.71 -56.50 0.66
CA VAL A 6 -14.45 -57.82 0.08
C VAL A 6 -14.82 -57.88 -1.42
N ALA A 7 -15.76 -57.06 -1.88
CA ALA A 7 -16.23 -57.10 -3.28
C ALA A 7 -15.25 -56.52 -4.31
N ALA A 8 -14.31 -55.66 -3.90
CA ALA A 8 -13.37 -55.00 -4.84
C ALA A 8 -12.14 -55.87 -5.20
N SER A 9 -11.78 -56.83 -4.34
CA SER A 9 -10.59 -57.68 -4.55
C SER A 9 -10.84 -58.83 -5.52
N GLU A 10 -12.07 -59.35 -5.57
CA GLU A 10 -12.46 -60.45 -6.49
C GLU A 10 -12.59 -59.99 -7.96
N LEU A 11 -12.89 -58.71 -8.21
CA LEU A 11 -12.98 -58.14 -9.56
C LEU A 11 -11.59 -57.96 -10.22
N LEU A 12 -10.56 -57.62 -9.44
CA LEU A 12 -9.19 -57.44 -9.95
C LEU A 12 -8.48 -58.77 -10.25
N HIS A 13 -8.83 -59.85 -9.55
CA HIS A 13 -8.21 -61.16 -9.77
C HIS A 13 -8.73 -61.86 -11.05
N ASN A 14 -9.97 -61.59 -11.46
CA ASN A 14 -10.56 -62.17 -12.67
C ASN A 14 -10.13 -61.47 -13.97
N MET A 15 -9.74 -60.19 -13.93
CA MET A 15 -9.27 -59.47 -15.13
C MET A 15 -7.85 -59.88 -15.55
N ASN A 16 -6.98 -60.24 -14.61
CA ASN A 16 -5.59 -60.65 -14.91
C ASN A 16 -5.45 -62.11 -15.39
N LYS A 17 -6.53 -62.90 -15.38
CA LYS A 17 -6.54 -64.29 -15.86
C LYS A 17 -6.96 -64.43 -17.34
N GLN A 18 -7.47 -63.36 -17.97
CA GLN A 18 -7.93 -63.39 -19.37
C GLN A 18 -6.95 -62.78 -20.40
N ILE A 19 -5.85 -62.16 -19.97
CA ILE A 19 -4.89 -61.51 -20.89
C ILE A 19 -3.74 -62.45 -21.34
N SER A 20 -3.60 -63.63 -20.73
CA SER A 20 -2.55 -64.61 -21.05
C SER A 20 -2.94 -65.70 -22.07
N ILE A 21 -4.08 -65.55 -22.77
CA ILE A 21 -4.62 -66.57 -23.71
C ILE A 21 -4.47 -66.18 -25.20
N LEU A 22 -3.95 -64.99 -25.51
CA LEU A 22 -3.76 -64.56 -26.91
C LEU A 22 -2.26 -64.33 -27.16
N TYR A 23 -1.68 -65.12 -28.08
CA TYR A 23 -0.32 -65.09 -28.67
C TYR A 23 0.77 -65.99 -28.05
N PRO A 24 0.93 -67.24 -28.54
CA PRO A 24 2.11 -68.06 -28.34
C PRO A 24 3.10 -67.96 -29.53
N LYS A 25 4.39 -67.79 -29.20
CA LYS A 25 5.60 -68.15 -29.98
C LYS A 25 5.82 -67.49 -31.36
N ALA A 26 6.80 -66.57 -31.42
CA ALA A 26 7.70 -66.44 -32.57
C ALA A 26 9.10 -66.00 -32.13
N SER A 27 10.07 -66.87 -32.40
CA SER A 27 11.51 -66.66 -32.26
C SER A 27 12.09 -66.04 -33.54
N CYS A 28 12.93 -65.01 -33.48
CA CYS A 28 14.01 -64.83 -34.46
C CYS A 28 15.08 -63.80 -34.05
N VAL A 29 16.27 -64.32 -33.76
CA VAL A 29 17.63 -63.93 -34.18
C VAL A 29 17.97 -62.43 -34.36
N ILE A 30 18.88 -62.00 -33.49
CA ILE A 30 19.74 -60.81 -33.57
C ILE A 30 20.73 -60.98 -34.73
N ARG A 31 20.81 -60.00 -35.64
CA ARG A 31 21.98 -59.78 -36.53
C ARG A 31 22.62 -58.43 -36.23
N ARG A 32 23.87 -58.47 -35.76
CA ARG A 32 24.81 -57.36 -35.69
C ARG A 32 25.38 -57.09 -37.09
N ILE A 33 25.48 -55.81 -37.47
CA ILE A 33 26.53 -55.31 -38.35
C ILE A 33 27.11 -54.04 -37.71
N SER A 34 28.42 -54.07 -37.45
CA SER A 34 29.31 -53.00 -36.97
C SER A 34 29.72 -52.08 -38.14
N THR A 35 30.18 -50.83 -37.97
CA THR A 35 31.55 -50.49 -37.52
C THR A 35 31.77 -48.99 -37.27
N SER A 36 32.63 -48.71 -36.26
CA SER A 36 33.61 -47.60 -36.11
C SER A 36 33.08 -46.17 -35.96
N SER A 37 33.53 -45.30 -35.05
CA SER A 37 34.78 -45.26 -34.26
C SER A 37 34.71 -44.15 -33.21
N ARG A 38 35.31 -44.40 -32.03
CA ARG A 38 35.93 -43.44 -31.08
C ARG A 38 35.04 -42.32 -30.51
N CYS A 39 34.40 -42.60 -29.37
CA CYS A 39 34.10 -41.56 -28.38
C CYS A 39 35.25 -41.44 -27.38
N HIS A 40 35.91 -40.28 -27.39
CA HIS A 40 36.75 -39.85 -26.29
C HIS A 40 35.89 -39.68 -25.03
N SER A 41 36.41 -40.21 -23.93
CA SER A 41 35.92 -39.98 -22.58
C SER A 41 36.03 -38.51 -22.22
N HIS A 42 34.93 -37.77 -22.34
CA HIS A 42 34.73 -36.58 -21.52
C HIS A 42 33.72 -36.92 -20.44
N SER A 43 34.25 -36.98 -19.21
CA SER A 43 33.49 -36.91 -17.97
C SER A 43 32.49 -35.76 -18.05
N GLN A 44 31.21 -36.06 -18.26
CA GLN A 44 30.15 -35.14 -17.91
C GLN A 44 30.22 -34.97 -16.39
N LEU A 45 30.87 -33.89 -15.97
CA LEU A 45 30.63 -33.29 -14.68
C LEU A 45 29.12 -33.07 -14.59
N LYS A 46 28.44 -33.95 -13.83
CA LYS A 46 27.11 -33.64 -13.31
C LYS A 46 27.30 -32.37 -12.48
N ALA A 47 26.99 -31.23 -13.08
CA ALA A 47 26.70 -30.03 -12.33
C ALA A 47 25.50 -30.39 -11.45
N THR A 48 25.76 -30.72 -10.19
CA THR A 48 24.76 -30.67 -9.13
C THR A 48 24.39 -29.19 -8.99
N SER A 49 23.51 -28.71 -9.86
CA SER A 49 22.84 -27.44 -9.64
C SER A 49 22.08 -27.60 -8.33
N ALA A 50 22.40 -26.75 -7.35
CA ALA A 50 21.53 -26.58 -6.19
C ALA A 50 20.08 -26.45 -6.69
N PRO A 51 19.08 -27.09 -6.03
CA PRO A 51 17.70 -26.98 -6.47
C PRO A 51 17.36 -25.50 -6.57
N GLN A 52 17.06 -25.04 -7.80
CA GLN A 52 16.74 -23.64 -8.04
C GLN A 52 15.54 -23.26 -7.15
N GLN A 53 15.74 -22.23 -6.34
CA GLN A 53 14.75 -21.77 -5.38
C GLN A 53 13.52 -21.25 -6.13
N LEU A 54 12.33 -21.75 -5.75
CA LEU A 54 11.06 -21.21 -6.24
C LEU A 54 10.93 -19.76 -5.80
N VAL A 55 10.49 -18.90 -6.71
CA VAL A 55 10.24 -17.47 -6.45
C VAL A 55 8.78 -17.14 -6.67
N GLY A 56 8.26 -16.24 -5.83
CA GLY A 56 6.90 -15.71 -5.95
C GLY A 56 6.80 -14.71 -7.10
N VAL A 57 5.62 -14.65 -7.68
CA VAL A 57 5.22 -13.70 -8.71
C VAL A 57 3.80 -13.25 -8.41
N VAL A 58 3.58 -11.94 -8.42
CA VAL A 58 2.37 -11.30 -7.92
C VAL A 58 1.92 -10.24 -8.90
N GLY A 59 0.69 -10.40 -9.41
CA GLY A 59 -0.07 -9.36 -10.08
C GLY A 59 -1.20 -8.87 -9.17
N LEU A 60 -1.64 -7.63 -9.35
CA LEU A 60 -2.70 -7.02 -8.54
C LEU A 60 -3.81 -6.50 -9.42
N GLU A 61 -5.04 -6.66 -8.96
CA GLU A 61 -6.23 -6.04 -9.52
C GLU A 61 -6.80 -5.09 -8.47
N ILE A 62 -6.82 -3.81 -8.77
CA ILE A 62 -7.15 -2.75 -7.81
C ILE A 62 -8.39 -2.01 -8.29
N HIS A 63 -9.43 -2.00 -7.47
CA HIS A 63 -10.63 -1.21 -7.72
C HIS A 63 -10.58 0.04 -6.85
N ALA A 64 -10.48 1.20 -7.48
CA ALA A 64 -10.48 2.51 -6.84
C ALA A 64 -11.80 3.23 -7.10
N GLN A 65 -12.52 3.56 -6.04
CA GLN A 65 -13.76 4.34 -6.12
C GLN A 65 -13.46 5.77 -6.51
N ILE A 66 -14.06 6.22 -7.60
CA ILE A 66 -13.86 7.57 -8.11
C ILE A 66 -14.50 8.58 -7.17
N ASN A 67 -13.74 9.63 -6.83
CA ASN A 67 -14.25 10.78 -6.09
C ASN A 67 -15.04 11.71 -7.03
N SER A 68 -16.34 11.43 -7.17
CA SER A 68 -17.31 12.21 -7.93
C SER A 68 -18.53 12.57 -7.08
N SER A 69 -19.21 13.67 -7.41
CA SER A 69 -20.44 14.08 -6.72
C SER A 69 -21.64 13.22 -7.10
N THR A 70 -21.70 12.77 -8.35
CA THR A 70 -22.73 11.89 -8.90
C THR A 70 -22.15 10.56 -9.38
N LYS A 71 -23.00 9.54 -9.53
CA LYS A 71 -22.65 8.19 -10.00
C LYS A 71 -22.15 8.17 -11.45
N LEU A 72 -21.65 7.03 -11.90
CA LEU A 72 -21.00 6.90 -13.22
C LEU A 72 -21.96 7.09 -14.39
N PHE A 73 -23.19 6.60 -14.24
CA PHE A 73 -24.20 6.61 -15.30
C PHE A 73 -25.55 7.21 -14.90
N SER A 74 -25.65 7.80 -13.70
CA SER A 74 -26.87 8.40 -13.18
C SER A 74 -26.61 9.67 -12.37
N GLY A 75 -27.66 10.48 -12.19
CA GLY A 75 -27.60 11.73 -11.42
C GLY A 75 -27.64 11.57 -9.89
N SER A 76 -27.68 10.33 -9.38
CA SER A 76 -27.70 10.09 -7.93
C SER A 76 -26.41 10.56 -7.27
N ALA A 77 -26.52 11.12 -6.08
CA ALA A 77 -25.36 11.54 -5.31
C ALA A 77 -24.54 10.35 -4.80
N VAL A 78 -23.24 10.54 -4.67
CA VAL A 78 -22.33 9.59 -3.99
C VAL A 78 -22.04 10.12 -2.60
N ARG A 79 -22.52 9.42 -1.56
CA ARG A 79 -22.27 9.76 -0.16
C ARG A 79 -22.05 8.50 0.67
N PHE A 80 -21.04 8.55 1.52
CA PHE A 80 -20.79 7.51 2.51
C PHE A 80 -21.80 7.62 3.67
N SER A 81 -22.10 6.49 4.31
CA SER A 81 -23.02 6.41 5.47
C SER A 81 -24.41 7.03 5.27
N ALA A 82 -24.92 7.03 4.05
CA ALA A 82 -26.32 7.42 3.78
C ALA A 82 -27.30 6.35 4.28
N PRO A 83 -28.55 6.70 4.65
CA PRO A 83 -29.60 5.72 4.94
C PRO A 83 -29.78 4.73 3.78
N PRO A 84 -30.05 3.43 4.04
CA PRO A 84 -30.19 2.43 2.99
C PRO A 84 -31.16 2.84 1.88
N ASN A 85 -30.79 2.60 0.63
CA ASN A 85 -31.59 2.90 -0.56
C ASN A 85 -32.06 4.38 -0.70
N SER A 86 -31.35 5.34 -0.10
CA SER A 86 -31.66 6.78 -0.20
C SER A 86 -30.91 7.53 -1.31
N MET A 87 -29.85 6.92 -1.86
CA MET A 87 -29.00 7.47 -2.92
C MET A 87 -29.17 6.67 -4.22
N VAL A 88 -30.42 6.46 -4.64
CA VAL A 88 -30.79 5.53 -5.72
C VAL A 88 -31.75 6.23 -6.68
N SER A 89 -31.41 6.22 -7.97
CA SER A 89 -32.28 6.67 -9.06
C SER A 89 -32.94 5.48 -9.75
N PHE A 90 -33.88 5.75 -10.65
CA PHE A 90 -34.53 4.69 -11.44
C PHE A 90 -33.53 3.86 -12.26
N PHE A 91 -32.47 4.47 -12.77
CA PHE A 91 -31.41 3.75 -13.49
C PHE A 91 -30.62 2.84 -12.55
N ASP A 92 -30.26 3.32 -11.35
CA ASP A 92 -29.51 2.53 -10.37
C ASP A 92 -30.30 1.30 -9.89
N ALA A 93 -31.62 1.44 -9.77
CA ALA A 93 -32.54 0.34 -9.44
C ALA A 93 -32.96 -0.48 -10.67
N SER A 94 -32.42 -0.17 -11.86
CA SER A 94 -32.70 -0.88 -13.13
C SER A 94 -34.18 -0.96 -13.48
N LEU A 95 -34.93 0.14 -13.29
CA LEU A 95 -36.32 0.19 -13.74
C LEU A 95 -36.39 0.12 -15.29
N PRO A 96 -37.38 -0.61 -15.85
CA PRO A 96 -37.54 -0.71 -17.29
C PRO A 96 -37.65 0.65 -17.99
N GLY A 97 -36.92 0.82 -19.09
CA GLY A 97 -36.92 2.04 -19.91
C GLY A 97 -35.89 3.10 -19.51
N THR A 98 -35.08 2.86 -18.47
CA THR A 98 -33.99 3.77 -18.08
C THR A 98 -32.74 3.58 -18.95
N LEU A 99 -31.96 4.65 -19.16
CA LEU A 99 -30.75 4.64 -19.99
C LEU A 99 -29.56 5.27 -19.24
N PRO A 100 -28.32 4.78 -19.47
CA PRO A 100 -27.12 5.30 -18.83
C PRO A 100 -26.70 6.67 -19.41
N VAL A 101 -26.24 7.58 -18.56
CA VAL A 101 -25.63 8.85 -18.97
C VAL A 101 -24.26 9.01 -18.33
N LEU A 102 -23.19 8.92 -19.13
CA LEU A 102 -21.82 8.91 -18.65
C LEU A 102 -21.42 10.20 -17.92
N ASN A 103 -20.78 10.04 -16.77
CA ASN A 103 -20.27 11.12 -15.95
C ASN A 103 -18.88 11.60 -16.42
N ARG A 104 -18.80 12.85 -16.87
CA ARG A 104 -17.56 13.50 -17.33
C ARG A 104 -16.44 13.48 -16.28
N ARG A 105 -16.75 13.75 -15.01
CA ARG A 105 -15.74 13.76 -13.93
C ARG A 105 -15.08 12.40 -13.75
N CYS A 106 -15.83 11.31 -13.97
CA CYS A 106 -15.29 9.95 -13.90
C CYS A 106 -14.31 9.67 -15.04
N VAL A 107 -14.62 10.14 -16.25
CA VAL A 107 -13.69 10.05 -17.39
C VAL A 107 -12.43 10.89 -17.14
N GLU A 108 -12.58 12.13 -16.68
CA GLU A 108 -11.44 12.99 -16.32
C GLU A 108 -10.57 12.33 -15.23
N ALA A 109 -11.18 11.70 -14.23
CA ALA A 109 -10.45 10.99 -13.17
C ALA A 109 -9.60 9.84 -13.73
N ALA A 110 -10.16 9.06 -14.64
CA ALA A 110 -9.46 7.91 -15.21
C ALA A 110 -8.35 8.34 -16.19
N VAL A 111 -8.57 9.38 -17.01
CA VAL A 111 -7.53 9.96 -17.87
C VAL A 111 -6.40 10.55 -17.03
N MET A 112 -6.74 11.31 -15.98
CA MET A 112 -5.77 11.90 -15.05
C MET A 112 -4.91 10.82 -14.38
N THR A 113 -5.55 9.74 -13.91
CA THR A 113 -4.87 8.59 -13.31
C THR A 113 -3.98 7.86 -14.33
N GLY A 114 -4.48 7.65 -15.56
CA GLY A 114 -3.70 7.06 -16.65
C GLY A 114 -2.44 7.87 -16.96
N LEU A 115 -2.56 9.20 -17.08
CA LEU A 115 -1.40 10.07 -17.32
C LEU A 115 -0.39 10.03 -16.18
N ALA A 116 -0.85 10.05 -14.92
CA ALA A 116 0.03 9.98 -13.75
C ALA A 116 0.78 8.63 -13.63
N LEU A 117 0.19 7.56 -14.17
CA LEU A 117 0.79 6.23 -14.26
C LEU A 117 1.55 6.01 -15.58
N ASN A 118 1.82 7.07 -16.34
CA ASN A 118 2.49 7.02 -17.64
C ASN A 118 1.84 6.05 -18.64
N CYS A 119 0.53 5.84 -18.54
CA CYS A 119 -0.22 5.04 -19.50
C CYS A 119 -0.41 5.81 -20.82
N THR A 120 -0.59 5.05 -21.89
CA THR A 120 -1.09 5.56 -23.17
C THR A 120 -2.62 5.69 -23.09
N ILE A 121 -3.14 6.91 -23.30
CA ILE A 121 -4.58 7.18 -23.27
C ILE A 121 -5.20 6.81 -24.62
N ASN A 122 -6.26 6.00 -24.60
CA ASN A 122 -7.02 5.68 -25.79
C ASN A 122 -7.94 6.85 -26.15
N GLN A 123 -7.72 7.48 -27.31
CA GLN A 123 -8.58 8.56 -27.82
C GLN A 123 -10.02 8.09 -28.10
N LYS A 124 -10.20 6.79 -28.32
CA LYS A 124 -11.49 6.14 -28.46
C LYS A 124 -11.57 4.96 -27.51
N SER A 125 -12.63 4.89 -26.72
CA SER A 125 -12.86 3.81 -25.75
C SER A 125 -14.32 3.32 -25.84
N PHE A 126 -14.54 2.06 -25.49
CA PHE A 126 -15.85 1.42 -25.59
C PHE A 126 -16.29 0.84 -24.25
N PHE A 127 -17.58 0.99 -23.95
CA PHE A 127 -18.22 0.31 -22.83
C PHE A 127 -18.78 -1.04 -23.28
N ASP A 128 -18.76 -1.99 -22.35
CA ASP A 128 -19.15 -3.38 -22.50
C ASP A 128 -20.03 -3.79 -21.31
N ARG A 129 -20.93 -4.75 -21.53
CA ARG A 129 -21.72 -5.38 -20.47
C ARG A 129 -21.08 -6.69 -20.06
N LYS A 130 -20.70 -6.81 -18.80
CA LYS A 130 -20.26 -8.03 -18.13
C LYS A 130 -21.46 -8.67 -17.43
N HIS A 131 -21.99 -9.77 -17.96
CA HIS A 131 -23.23 -10.40 -17.48
C HIS A 131 -22.97 -11.37 -16.34
N TYR A 132 -23.60 -11.12 -15.20
CA TYR A 132 -23.70 -12.06 -14.09
C TYR A 132 -24.89 -11.68 -13.21
N PHE A 133 -25.55 -12.69 -12.65
CA PHE A 133 -26.72 -12.47 -11.80
C PHE A 133 -26.29 -12.47 -10.33
N TYR A 134 -26.53 -11.36 -9.65
CA TYR A 134 -26.35 -11.24 -8.21
C TYR A 134 -27.34 -10.22 -7.65
N ALA A 135 -27.75 -10.39 -6.39
CA ALA A 135 -28.84 -9.60 -5.81
C ALA A 135 -28.52 -8.10 -5.66
N ASP A 136 -27.24 -7.75 -5.57
CA ASP A 136 -26.76 -6.36 -5.49
C ASP A 136 -26.42 -5.74 -6.86
N LEU A 137 -26.65 -6.46 -7.95
CA LEU A 137 -26.49 -5.98 -9.32
C LEU A 137 -27.84 -6.05 -10.06
N PRO A 138 -28.70 -5.03 -9.91
CA PRO A 138 -30.09 -5.10 -10.35
C PRO A 138 -30.27 -5.27 -11.87
N ALA A 139 -29.32 -4.78 -12.68
CA ALA A 139 -29.38 -4.89 -14.13
C ALA A 139 -29.10 -6.31 -14.66
N GLY A 140 -28.51 -7.19 -13.84
CA GLY A 140 -28.01 -8.50 -14.28
C GLY A 140 -26.76 -8.41 -15.18
N TYR A 141 -26.19 -7.22 -15.31
CA TYR A 141 -24.90 -6.96 -15.96
C TYR A 141 -24.26 -5.70 -15.37
N GLN A 142 -22.93 -5.67 -15.39
CA GLN A 142 -22.11 -4.53 -14.99
C GLN A 142 -21.60 -3.84 -16.26
N ILE A 143 -21.78 -2.53 -16.39
CA ILE A 143 -21.14 -1.76 -17.46
C ILE A 143 -19.67 -1.52 -17.07
N THR A 144 -18.76 -1.97 -17.92
CA THR A 144 -17.30 -1.91 -17.76
C THR A 144 -16.62 -1.65 -19.12
N GLN A 145 -15.29 -1.75 -19.24
CA GLN A 145 -14.57 -1.60 -20.51
C GLN A 145 -13.60 -2.78 -20.70
N GLN A 146 -13.95 -3.75 -21.54
CA GLN A 146 -13.10 -4.92 -21.78
C GLN A 146 -12.30 -4.79 -23.07
N ARG A 147 -12.92 -4.31 -24.15
CA ARG A 147 -12.31 -4.34 -25.50
C ARG A 147 -11.29 -3.23 -25.72
N GLN A 148 -11.62 -2.02 -25.27
CA GLN A 148 -10.73 -0.87 -25.38
C GLN A 148 -10.90 0.02 -24.14
N PRO A 149 -10.11 -0.24 -23.08
CA PRO A 149 -10.18 0.52 -21.84
C PRO A 149 -9.68 1.95 -22.06
N ILE A 150 -9.90 2.84 -21.08
CA ILE A 150 -9.55 4.26 -21.21
C ILE A 150 -8.03 4.51 -21.30
N ALA A 151 -7.21 3.67 -20.64
CA ALA A 151 -5.75 3.76 -20.71
C ALA A 151 -5.09 2.38 -20.63
N VAL A 152 -3.94 2.22 -21.28
CA VAL A 152 -3.15 0.97 -21.36
C VAL A 152 -1.65 1.24 -21.24
N ASP A 153 -0.86 0.21 -21.00
CA ASP A 153 0.61 0.22 -21.11
C ASP A 153 1.27 1.34 -20.27
N GLY A 154 1.00 1.33 -18.97
CA GLY A 154 1.59 2.26 -18.01
C GLY A 154 2.71 1.64 -17.17
N THR A 155 3.24 2.43 -16.25
CA THR A 155 4.25 1.97 -15.27
C THR A 155 4.12 2.76 -13.98
N LEU A 156 4.05 2.03 -12.87
CA LEU A 156 4.10 2.58 -11.51
C LEU A 156 5.48 2.32 -10.90
N THR A 157 6.17 3.40 -10.55
CA THR A 157 7.43 3.33 -9.78
C THR A 157 7.12 3.45 -8.30
N TYR A 158 7.54 2.47 -7.50
CA TYR A 158 7.38 2.47 -6.05
C TYR A 158 8.74 2.25 -5.35
N SER A 159 8.81 2.60 -4.06
CA SER A 159 10.05 2.55 -3.29
C SER A 159 9.92 1.62 -2.09
N LEU A 160 10.98 0.87 -1.83
CA LEU A 160 11.13 -0.05 -0.69
C LEU A 160 12.25 0.45 0.21
N LEU A 161 12.07 0.32 1.53
CA LEU A 161 13.12 0.57 2.52
C LEU A 161 13.82 -0.75 2.82
N GLY A 162 14.81 -1.10 2.00
CA GLY A 162 15.57 -2.36 2.09
C GLY A 162 16.94 -2.22 2.76
N GLY A 163 17.60 -3.34 3.00
CA GLY A 163 18.99 -3.41 3.49
C GLY A 163 19.15 -3.69 5.00
N LYS A 164 20.36 -4.10 5.42
CA LYS A 164 20.69 -4.42 6.84
C LYS A 164 20.41 -3.26 7.81
N LYS A 165 20.46 -2.02 7.30
CA LYS A 165 19.94 -0.82 7.94
C LYS A 165 18.82 -0.35 7.02
N ARG A 166 17.59 -0.19 7.53
CA ARG A 166 16.37 0.24 6.81
C ARG A 166 16.45 1.65 6.17
N SER A 167 17.65 2.12 5.86
CA SER A 167 17.97 3.45 5.34
C SER A 167 18.24 3.46 3.83
N GLN A 168 18.27 2.29 3.16
CA GLN A 168 18.48 2.24 1.71
C GLN A 168 17.14 2.18 0.98
N VAL A 169 16.90 3.20 0.13
CA VAL A 169 15.73 3.27 -0.72
C VAL A 169 16.01 2.48 -2.00
N ILE A 170 15.23 1.43 -2.25
CA ILE A 170 15.28 0.63 -3.47
C ILE A 170 14.05 1.00 -4.31
N ARG A 171 14.27 1.57 -5.50
CA ARG A 171 13.18 1.86 -6.44
C ARG A 171 12.91 0.63 -7.30
N LYS A 172 11.64 0.29 -7.47
CA LYS A 172 11.15 -0.78 -8.33
C LYS A 172 9.98 -0.27 -9.17
N ASN A 173 9.73 -0.96 -10.27
CA ASN A 173 8.65 -0.65 -11.20
C ASN A 173 7.70 -1.84 -11.30
N VAL A 174 6.43 -1.56 -11.53
CA VAL A 174 5.42 -2.54 -11.95
C VAL A 174 4.69 -1.97 -13.16
N HIS A 175 4.49 -2.79 -14.19
CA HIS A 175 3.76 -2.39 -15.38
C HIS A 175 2.26 -2.38 -15.10
N ILE A 176 1.58 -1.37 -15.62
CA ILE A 176 0.13 -1.26 -15.58
C ILE A 176 -0.39 -1.73 -16.93
N LYS A 177 -1.12 -2.83 -16.94
CA LYS A 177 -1.72 -3.37 -18.16
C LYS A 177 -2.80 -2.43 -18.69
N GLN A 178 -3.72 -2.04 -17.81
CA GLN A 178 -4.85 -1.19 -18.17
C GLN A 178 -5.44 -0.47 -16.96
N VAL A 179 -6.11 0.64 -17.26
CA VAL A 179 -7.05 1.34 -16.39
C VAL A 179 -8.39 1.39 -17.12
N GLN A 180 -9.45 0.89 -16.50
CA GLN A 180 -10.79 0.86 -17.08
C GLN A 180 -11.83 1.47 -16.13
N LEU A 181 -12.89 2.02 -16.71
CA LEU A 181 -14.05 2.51 -15.97
C LEU A 181 -15.12 1.43 -15.82
N GLU A 182 -15.67 1.30 -14.62
CA GLU A 182 -16.80 0.39 -14.38
C GLU A 182 -17.74 0.84 -13.26
N GLN A 183 -18.93 0.24 -13.23
CA GLN A 183 -19.91 0.45 -12.17
C GLN A 183 -19.62 -0.42 -10.95
N ASP A 184 -19.74 0.14 -9.76
CA ASP A 184 -19.79 -0.68 -8.54
C ASP A 184 -21.15 -1.38 -8.38
N SER A 185 -21.13 -2.49 -7.67
CA SER A 185 -22.33 -3.20 -7.21
C SER A 185 -22.89 -2.56 -5.92
N GLY A 186 -24.15 -2.89 -5.61
CA GLY A 186 -24.73 -2.59 -4.30
C GLY A 186 -24.04 -3.35 -3.17
N LYS A 187 -24.65 -3.31 -1.98
CA LYS A 187 -24.17 -4.04 -0.80
C LYS A 187 -25.20 -5.07 -0.38
N SER A 188 -24.74 -6.32 -0.27
CA SER A 188 -25.50 -7.41 0.34
C SER A 188 -25.15 -7.50 1.83
N LEU A 189 -26.15 -7.38 2.70
CA LEU A 189 -26.02 -7.53 4.16
C LEU A 189 -26.74 -8.80 4.58
N HIS A 190 -26.00 -9.78 5.11
CA HIS A 190 -26.59 -11.02 5.56
C HIS A 190 -27.07 -10.90 7.01
N ASP A 191 -28.35 -11.12 7.23
CA ASP A 191 -28.97 -11.22 8.55
C ASP A 191 -29.13 -12.71 8.89
N ASP A 192 -28.13 -13.27 9.58
CA ASP A 192 -28.12 -14.67 10.00
C ASP A 192 -29.31 -15.01 10.89
N VAL A 193 -29.76 -14.07 11.73
CA VAL A 193 -30.83 -14.28 12.71
C VAL A 193 -32.17 -14.47 11.99
N ARG A 194 -32.41 -13.68 10.94
CA ARG A 194 -33.63 -13.79 10.14
C ARG A 194 -33.48 -14.69 8.92
N SER A 195 -32.27 -15.22 8.67
CA SER A 195 -31.92 -15.98 7.46
C SER A 195 -32.32 -15.23 6.18
N GLN A 196 -32.11 -13.92 6.16
CA GLN A 196 -32.44 -13.03 5.05
C GLN A 196 -31.20 -12.28 4.58
N THR A 197 -31.20 -11.86 3.31
CA THR A 197 -30.19 -10.94 2.80
C THR A 197 -30.87 -9.63 2.46
N LEU A 198 -30.40 -8.56 3.08
CA LEU A 198 -30.87 -7.20 2.87
C LEU A 198 -29.98 -6.54 1.81
N ILE A 199 -30.61 -5.92 0.82
CA ILE A 199 -29.91 -5.28 -0.31
C ILE A 199 -29.97 -3.76 -0.15
N ASP A 200 -28.80 -3.12 -0.16
CA ASP A 200 -28.65 -1.67 -0.21
C ASP A 200 -28.02 -1.25 -1.55
N LEU A 201 -28.78 -0.54 -2.36
CA LEU A 201 -28.39 -0.07 -3.70
C LEU A 201 -27.73 1.31 -3.69
N ASN A 202 -27.48 1.92 -2.53
CA ASN A 202 -26.79 3.22 -2.45
C ASN A 202 -25.47 3.23 -3.23
N ARG A 203 -24.70 2.14 -3.16
CA ARG A 203 -23.41 1.98 -3.84
C ARG A 203 -23.54 1.54 -5.31
N ALA A 204 -24.67 0.95 -5.70
CA ALA A 204 -24.86 0.47 -7.06
C ALA A 204 -24.74 1.63 -8.06
N GLY A 205 -23.87 1.48 -9.05
CA GLY A 205 -23.62 2.49 -10.09
C GLY A 205 -22.58 3.57 -9.75
N VAL A 206 -22.00 3.55 -8.54
CA VAL A 206 -20.84 4.41 -8.21
C VAL A 206 -19.70 4.11 -9.19
N GLY A 207 -18.98 5.14 -9.63
CA GLY A 207 -17.88 4.97 -10.58
C GLY A 207 -16.63 4.37 -9.94
N LEU A 208 -16.07 3.35 -10.58
CA LEU A 208 -14.80 2.74 -10.23
C LEU A 208 -13.79 2.87 -11.37
N MET A 209 -12.53 2.96 -10.99
CA MET A 209 -11.40 2.65 -11.86
C MET A 209 -10.87 1.27 -11.45
N GLU A 210 -10.88 0.32 -12.36
CA GLU A 210 -10.13 -0.94 -12.18
C GLU A 210 -8.76 -0.77 -12.83
N LEU A 211 -7.71 -0.97 -12.03
CA LEU A 211 -6.32 -0.93 -12.44
C LEU A 211 -5.74 -2.34 -12.37
N VAL A 212 -5.26 -2.85 -13.49
CA VAL A 212 -4.66 -4.18 -13.57
C VAL A 212 -3.15 -4.04 -13.68
N MET A 213 -2.43 -4.57 -12.70
CA MET A 213 -0.98 -4.61 -12.66
C MET A 213 -0.46 -5.95 -13.17
N GLU A 214 0.56 -5.90 -14.02
CA GLU A 214 1.27 -7.09 -14.48
C GLU A 214 1.96 -7.81 -13.33
N PRO A 215 2.26 -9.12 -13.48
CA PRO A 215 2.83 -9.94 -12.43
C PRO A 215 4.34 -9.69 -12.26
N ASP A 216 4.74 -8.47 -11.89
CA ASP A 216 6.15 -8.06 -11.75
C ASP A 216 6.67 -8.12 -10.30
N MET A 217 5.77 -8.18 -9.32
CA MET A 217 6.13 -8.16 -7.90
C MET A 217 6.47 -9.58 -7.41
N SER A 218 7.37 -9.68 -6.44
CA SER A 218 7.90 -10.98 -5.98
C SER A 218 7.50 -11.39 -4.56
N CYS A 219 7.01 -10.45 -3.75
CA CYS A 219 6.59 -10.70 -2.37
C CYS A 219 5.54 -9.71 -1.87
N GLY A 220 5.01 -9.96 -0.68
CA GLY A 220 3.99 -9.12 -0.05
C GLY A 220 4.48 -7.70 0.29
N GLU A 221 5.76 -7.53 0.60
CA GLU A 221 6.34 -6.20 0.88
C GLU A 221 6.31 -5.29 -0.36
N GLU A 222 6.61 -5.85 -1.53
CA GLU A 222 6.55 -5.14 -2.82
C GLU A 222 5.13 -4.75 -3.19
N ALA A 223 4.20 -5.70 -3.09
CA ALA A 223 2.78 -5.44 -3.31
C ALA A 223 2.23 -4.35 -2.39
N ALA A 224 2.60 -4.38 -1.10
CA ALA A 224 2.19 -3.36 -0.15
C ALA A 224 2.77 -1.97 -0.48
N ALA A 225 4.02 -1.90 -0.93
CA ALA A 225 4.64 -0.64 -1.33
C ALA A 225 4.00 -0.07 -2.60
N ALA A 226 3.72 -0.92 -3.60
CA ALA A 226 3.04 -0.52 -4.83
C ALA A 226 1.64 0.03 -4.56
N VAL A 227 0.83 -0.66 -3.73
CA VAL A 227 -0.51 -0.19 -3.37
C VAL A 227 -0.49 1.12 -2.59
N ARG A 228 0.48 1.31 -1.67
CA ARG A 228 0.63 2.59 -0.96
C ARG A 228 1.02 3.73 -1.90
N GLU A 229 1.94 3.48 -2.82
CA GLU A 229 2.33 4.50 -3.79
C GLU A 229 1.16 4.89 -4.68
N LEU A 230 0.41 3.91 -5.18
CA LEU A 230 -0.81 4.16 -5.95
C LEU A 230 -1.84 4.96 -5.14
N GLN A 231 -2.07 4.58 -3.88
CA GLN A 231 -2.98 5.28 -2.99
C GLN A 231 -2.60 6.77 -2.86
N LEU A 232 -1.31 7.07 -2.64
CA LEU A 232 -0.81 8.44 -2.56
C LEU A 232 -0.96 9.21 -3.87
N ILE A 233 -0.73 8.56 -5.01
CA ILE A 233 -0.95 9.15 -6.33
C ILE A 233 -2.43 9.51 -6.49
N LEU A 234 -3.33 8.56 -6.25
CA LEU A 234 -4.78 8.79 -6.39
C LEU A 234 -5.29 9.91 -5.47
N GLN A 235 -4.77 10.00 -4.25
CA GLN A 235 -5.07 11.07 -3.30
C GLN A 235 -4.54 12.41 -3.79
N ALA A 236 -3.29 12.47 -4.26
CA ALA A 236 -2.69 13.68 -4.80
C ALA A 236 -3.47 14.22 -6.01
N LEU A 237 -3.94 13.32 -6.89
CA LEU A 237 -4.80 13.66 -8.04
C LEU A 237 -6.23 14.05 -7.64
N GLY A 238 -6.64 13.76 -6.40
CA GLY A 238 -8.03 13.91 -5.96
C GLY A 238 -9.02 13.00 -6.69
N THR A 239 -8.54 11.91 -7.30
CA THR A 239 -9.36 10.95 -8.08
C THR A 239 -9.96 9.86 -7.22
N CYS A 240 -9.31 9.50 -6.11
CA CYS A 240 -9.83 8.58 -5.10
C CYS A 240 -9.25 8.95 -3.73
N GLN A 241 -10.06 8.88 -2.67
CA GLN A 241 -9.59 9.07 -1.29
C GLN A 241 -8.77 7.88 -0.77
N GLY A 242 -8.95 6.70 -1.36
CA GLY A 242 -8.10 5.54 -1.11
C GLY A 242 -8.37 4.82 0.22
N ASN A 243 -9.47 5.09 0.93
CA ASN A 243 -9.74 4.45 2.21
C ASN A 243 -10.19 2.98 2.03
N MET A 244 -9.29 2.03 2.31
CA MET A 244 -9.59 0.60 2.23
C MET A 244 -10.64 0.14 3.24
N SER A 245 -10.68 0.75 4.43
CA SER A 245 -11.62 0.35 5.49
C SER A 245 -13.08 0.68 5.14
N GLU A 246 -13.27 1.74 4.36
CA GLU A 246 -14.57 2.14 3.80
C GLU A 246 -14.90 1.43 2.48
N GLY A 247 -13.98 0.60 1.96
CA GLY A 247 -14.14 -0.10 0.68
C GLY A 247 -13.93 0.77 -0.57
N GLN A 248 -13.39 1.99 -0.40
CA GLN A 248 -13.09 2.89 -1.51
C GLN A 248 -11.89 2.41 -2.34
N LEU A 249 -11.00 1.62 -1.75
CA LEU A 249 -9.90 0.97 -2.44
C LEU A 249 -9.92 -0.52 -2.09
N ARG A 250 -10.12 -1.38 -3.10
CA ARG A 250 -10.14 -2.84 -2.96
C ARG A 250 -9.03 -3.44 -3.79
N VAL A 251 -8.40 -4.49 -3.27
CA VAL A 251 -7.28 -5.16 -3.93
C VAL A 251 -7.50 -6.66 -3.91
N ASP A 252 -7.49 -7.26 -5.09
CA ASP A 252 -7.42 -8.70 -5.28
C ASP A 252 -6.00 -9.06 -5.75
N ALA A 253 -5.40 -10.10 -5.15
CA ALA A 253 -4.01 -10.48 -5.40
C ALA A 253 -3.95 -11.78 -6.21
N ASN A 254 -3.26 -11.75 -7.35
CA ASN A 254 -3.00 -12.91 -8.18
C ASN A 254 -1.59 -13.43 -7.90
N VAL A 255 -1.48 -14.57 -7.24
CA VAL A 255 -0.21 -15.14 -6.76
C VAL A 255 0.11 -16.43 -7.49
N SER A 256 1.36 -16.54 -7.94
CA SER A 256 1.94 -17.75 -8.53
C SER A 256 3.38 -17.92 -8.05
N VAL A 257 3.90 -19.15 -8.11
CA VAL A 257 5.31 -19.44 -7.86
C VAL A 257 5.89 -20.20 -9.03
N HIS A 258 7.15 -19.94 -9.36
CA HIS A 258 7.85 -20.60 -10.46
C HIS A 258 9.34 -20.69 -10.19
N ARG A 259 10.07 -21.49 -10.97
CA ARG A 259 11.53 -21.43 -10.98
C ARG A 259 11.98 -20.32 -11.94
N PRO A 260 12.97 -19.49 -11.56
CA PRO A 260 13.49 -18.47 -12.47
C PRO A 260 13.93 -19.08 -13.81
N GLY A 261 13.38 -18.55 -14.91
CA GLY A 261 13.64 -19.03 -16.28
C GLY A 261 12.66 -20.09 -16.80
N GLU A 262 11.74 -20.58 -15.96
CA GLU A 262 10.59 -21.41 -16.38
C GLU A 262 9.33 -20.54 -16.59
N PRO A 263 8.28 -21.04 -17.27
CA PRO A 263 6.98 -20.34 -17.32
C PRO A 263 6.36 -20.14 -15.94
N LEU A 264 5.47 -19.14 -15.81
CA LEU A 264 4.73 -18.89 -14.58
C LEU A 264 3.91 -20.12 -14.17
N GLY A 265 3.86 -20.39 -12.87
CA GLY A 265 3.06 -21.47 -12.29
C GLY A 265 1.56 -21.18 -12.30
N VAL A 266 0.80 -22.10 -11.71
CA VAL A 266 -0.66 -21.98 -11.60
C VAL A 266 -1.04 -20.80 -10.71
N ARG A 267 -1.94 -19.94 -11.22
CA ARG A 267 -2.43 -18.75 -10.53
C ARG A 267 -3.42 -19.13 -9.43
N THR A 268 -3.25 -18.53 -8.25
CA THR A 268 -4.27 -18.46 -7.20
C THR A 268 -4.70 -17.01 -7.01
N GLU A 269 -6.01 -16.76 -7.06
CA GLU A 269 -6.59 -15.44 -6.84
C GLU A 269 -7.01 -15.31 -5.36
N VAL A 270 -6.43 -14.36 -4.63
CA VAL A 270 -6.72 -14.10 -3.22
C VAL A 270 -7.58 -12.85 -3.09
N LYS A 271 -8.80 -13.02 -2.57
CA LYS A 271 -9.80 -11.96 -2.35
C LYS A 271 -9.97 -11.62 -0.86
N ASN A 272 -10.81 -10.62 -0.59
CA ASN A 272 -11.20 -10.15 0.75
C ASN A 272 -10.03 -9.57 1.57
N ILE A 273 -9.25 -8.69 0.92
CA ILE A 273 -8.08 -8.05 1.51
C ILE A 273 -8.43 -6.61 1.91
N ASN A 274 -8.72 -6.41 3.20
CA ASN A 274 -9.24 -5.13 3.71
C ASN A 274 -8.16 -4.14 4.18
N SER A 275 -6.87 -4.49 4.09
CA SER A 275 -5.78 -3.57 4.41
C SER A 275 -4.49 -3.93 3.69
N VAL A 276 -3.62 -2.94 3.46
CA VAL A 276 -2.28 -3.14 2.89
C VAL A 276 -1.44 -4.12 3.73
N ARG A 277 -1.61 -4.12 5.06
CA ARG A 277 -0.91 -5.07 5.94
C ARG A 277 -1.39 -6.50 5.72
N TYR A 278 -2.68 -6.69 5.49
CA TYR A 278 -3.26 -8.00 5.19
C TYR A 278 -2.89 -8.45 3.78
N LEU A 279 -2.77 -7.53 2.83
CA LEU A 279 -2.26 -7.80 1.48
C LEU A 279 -0.89 -8.46 1.54
N ALA A 280 0.08 -7.82 2.21
CA ALA A 280 1.42 -8.35 2.32
C ALA A 280 1.43 -9.77 2.91
N ARG A 281 0.70 -9.96 4.02
CA ARG A 281 0.62 -11.24 4.72
C ARG A 281 -0.06 -12.33 3.89
N ALA A 282 -1.14 -11.99 3.20
CA ALA A 282 -1.88 -12.92 2.37
C ALA A 282 -1.02 -13.44 1.21
N ILE A 283 -0.28 -12.54 0.56
CA ILE A 283 0.66 -12.87 -0.51
C ILE A 283 1.79 -13.75 0.01
N ASP A 284 2.45 -13.34 1.11
CA ASP A 284 3.58 -14.10 1.65
C ASP A 284 3.13 -15.50 2.10
N TYR A 285 1.96 -15.62 2.74
CA TYR A 285 1.38 -16.91 3.10
C TYR A 285 1.11 -17.76 1.86
N GLU A 286 0.49 -17.19 0.84
CA GLU A 286 0.11 -17.91 -0.38
C GLU A 286 1.34 -18.39 -1.17
N ILE A 287 2.40 -17.56 -1.26
CA ILE A 287 3.68 -17.96 -1.84
C ILE A 287 4.25 -19.17 -1.08
N GLN A 288 4.32 -19.11 0.26
CA GLN A 288 4.85 -20.21 1.07
C GLN A 288 4.00 -21.49 0.93
N ARG A 289 2.67 -21.34 0.89
CA ARG A 289 1.74 -22.46 0.67
C ARG A 289 2.03 -23.15 -0.65
N GLN A 290 2.10 -22.40 -1.75
CA GLN A 290 2.36 -22.98 -3.08
C GLN A 290 3.73 -23.64 -3.17
N ILE A 291 4.77 -23.00 -2.60
CA ILE A 291 6.12 -23.59 -2.52
C ILE A 291 6.07 -24.94 -1.80
N HIS A 292 5.39 -25.01 -0.65
CA HIS A 292 5.28 -26.22 0.16
C HIS A 292 4.53 -27.35 -0.56
N VAL A 293 3.44 -27.02 -1.28
CA VAL A 293 2.70 -27.98 -2.11
C VAL A 293 3.61 -28.57 -3.19
N LEU A 294 4.35 -27.73 -3.91
CA LEU A 294 5.24 -28.17 -5.00
C LEU A 294 6.45 -28.96 -4.47
N GLN A 295 7.03 -28.55 -3.33
CA GLN A 295 8.14 -29.27 -2.69
C GLN A 295 7.76 -30.67 -2.21
N ARG A 296 6.48 -30.88 -1.85
CA ARG A 296 5.92 -32.20 -1.50
C ARG A 296 5.54 -33.05 -2.71
N GLY A 297 5.78 -32.56 -3.93
CA GLY A 297 5.39 -33.23 -5.17
C GLY A 297 3.90 -33.13 -5.50
N GLY A 298 3.16 -32.24 -4.82
CA GLY A 298 1.76 -31.94 -5.13
C GLY A 298 1.62 -30.93 -6.28
N THR A 299 0.38 -30.65 -6.67
CA THR A 299 0.03 -29.69 -7.73
C THR A 299 -0.81 -28.57 -7.17
N VAL A 300 -0.45 -27.31 -7.47
CA VAL A 300 -1.28 -26.13 -7.15
C VAL A 300 -2.49 -26.12 -8.09
N GLN A 301 -3.69 -25.94 -7.54
CA GLN A 301 -4.93 -25.83 -8.30
C GLN A 301 -5.24 -24.35 -8.60
N ASN A 302 -5.92 -24.10 -9.73
CA ASN A 302 -6.40 -22.76 -10.06
C ASN A 302 -7.70 -22.52 -9.31
N GLU A 303 -7.60 -21.85 -8.17
CA GLU A 303 -8.69 -21.61 -7.24
C GLU A 303 -8.72 -20.14 -6.79
N THR A 304 -9.91 -19.70 -6.37
CA THR A 304 -10.08 -18.42 -5.67
C THR A 304 -10.09 -18.70 -4.17
N ARG A 305 -9.26 -17.98 -3.42
CA ARG A 305 -9.13 -18.09 -1.96
C ARG A 305 -9.50 -16.77 -1.30
N ALA A 306 -9.94 -16.82 -0.06
CA ALA A 306 -10.14 -15.64 0.78
C ALA A 306 -9.06 -15.59 1.86
N TYR A 307 -8.55 -14.41 2.16
CA TYR A 307 -7.69 -14.23 3.33
C TYR A 307 -8.53 -14.10 4.60
N ASP A 308 -8.33 -15.00 5.58
CA ASP A 308 -8.93 -14.87 6.90
C ASP A 308 -7.97 -14.17 7.86
N SER A 309 -8.36 -12.97 8.28
CA SER A 309 -7.59 -12.15 9.22
C SER A 309 -7.41 -12.79 10.60
N LYS A 310 -8.32 -13.69 11.03
CA LYS A 310 -8.27 -14.35 12.34
C LYS A 310 -7.25 -15.48 12.37
N SER A 311 -7.37 -16.44 11.45
CA SER A 311 -6.40 -17.54 11.30
C SER A 311 -5.07 -17.09 10.69
N ARG A 312 -5.07 -15.97 9.93
CA ARG A 312 -3.94 -15.47 9.12
C ARG A 312 -3.56 -16.42 7.98
N GLU A 313 -4.55 -17.12 7.44
CA GLU A 313 -4.39 -18.11 6.38
C GLU A 313 -5.22 -17.72 5.15
N THR A 314 -4.85 -18.24 3.98
CA THR A 314 -5.74 -18.24 2.82
C THR A 314 -6.61 -19.49 2.89
N ILE A 315 -7.93 -19.33 2.78
CA ILE A 315 -8.93 -20.41 2.84
C ILE A 315 -9.54 -20.56 1.45
N PRO A 316 -9.72 -21.78 0.92
CA PRO A 316 -10.38 -21.97 -0.36
C PRO A 316 -11.81 -21.42 -0.28
N MET A 317 -12.19 -20.60 -1.26
CA MET A 317 -13.60 -20.29 -1.47
C MET A 317 -14.23 -21.42 -2.30
N ARG A 318 -15.57 -21.51 -2.30
CA ARG A 318 -16.30 -22.50 -3.11
C ARG A 318 -15.70 -22.58 -4.52
N ASP A 319 -15.48 -23.81 -4.99
CA ASP A 319 -14.95 -24.08 -6.32
C ASP A 319 -15.75 -23.30 -7.37
N LYS A 320 -15.04 -22.58 -8.24
CA LYS A 320 -15.63 -22.14 -9.51
C LYS A 320 -15.92 -23.42 -10.30
N GLU A 321 -17.13 -23.96 -10.16
CA GLU A 321 -17.67 -24.98 -11.06
C GLU A 321 -17.71 -24.36 -12.48
N GLY A 322 -16.59 -24.43 -13.21
CA GLY A 322 -16.41 -23.87 -14.55
C GLY A 322 -15.83 -22.45 -14.63
N LEU A 323 -15.18 -22.15 -15.77
CA LEU A 323 -14.93 -20.77 -16.20
C LEU A 323 -16.30 -20.08 -16.36
N GLN A 324 -16.61 -19.10 -15.51
CA GLN A 324 -17.84 -18.32 -15.66
C GLN A 324 -17.77 -17.52 -16.95
N ASP A 325 -18.62 -17.88 -17.92
CA ASP A 325 -18.78 -17.11 -19.13
C ASP A 325 -19.63 -15.87 -18.84
N TYR A 326 -18.94 -14.73 -18.65
CA TYR A 326 -19.57 -13.43 -18.42
C TYR A 326 -20.26 -12.84 -19.67
N ARG A 327 -20.22 -13.52 -20.83
CA ARG A 327 -20.92 -13.12 -22.07
C ARG A 327 -20.78 -11.63 -22.36
N PHE A 328 -19.52 -11.18 -22.47
CA PHE A 328 -19.24 -9.79 -22.75
C PHE A 328 -19.83 -9.36 -24.09
N MET A 329 -20.50 -8.22 -24.11
CA MET A 329 -21.03 -7.61 -25.33
C MET A 329 -20.86 -6.09 -25.29
N PRO A 330 -20.77 -5.42 -26.45
CA PRO A 330 -20.86 -3.97 -26.52
C PRO A 330 -22.07 -3.43 -25.75
N GLU A 331 -21.91 -2.33 -25.02
CA GLU A 331 -23.04 -1.56 -24.47
C GLU A 331 -23.68 -0.73 -25.59
N PRO A 332 -24.87 -1.10 -26.12
CA PRO A 332 -25.48 -0.40 -27.24
C PRO A 332 -26.04 0.98 -26.87
N ASN A 333 -26.32 1.23 -25.59
CA ASN A 333 -26.94 2.48 -25.15
C ASN A 333 -25.92 3.61 -24.93
N LEU A 334 -24.62 3.31 -24.98
CA LEU A 334 -23.56 4.30 -24.89
C LEU A 334 -22.81 4.39 -26.22
N PRO A 335 -22.73 5.57 -26.84
CA PRO A 335 -21.85 5.76 -27.99
C PRO A 335 -20.38 5.57 -27.56
N PRO A 336 -19.46 5.38 -28.52
CA PRO A 336 -18.04 5.33 -28.22
C PRO A 336 -17.60 6.59 -27.46
N LEU A 337 -16.85 6.39 -26.38
CA LEU A 337 -16.25 7.49 -25.63
C LEU A 337 -15.08 8.04 -26.43
N ILE A 338 -15.16 9.32 -26.80
CA ILE A 338 -14.07 10.04 -27.47
C ILE A 338 -13.42 10.97 -26.45
N VAL A 339 -12.12 10.81 -26.27
CA VAL A 339 -11.24 11.75 -25.57
C VAL A 339 -10.47 12.50 -26.65
N TYR A 340 -10.27 13.80 -26.44
CA TYR A 340 -9.61 14.68 -27.41
C TYR A 340 -8.21 15.02 -26.91
N GLU A 341 -7.21 15.02 -27.80
CA GLU A 341 -5.84 15.37 -27.38
C GLU A 341 -5.75 16.86 -26.99
N ASP A 342 -6.30 17.74 -27.84
CA ASP A 342 -6.26 19.19 -27.68
C ASP A 342 -7.62 19.87 -28.03
N ASN A 343 -7.75 21.16 -27.72
CA ASN A 343 -8.96 21.92 -28.02
C ASN A 343 -9.20 22.13 -29.53
N ALA A 344 -8.16 22.03 -30.37
CA ALA A 344 -8.28 22.20 -31.82
C ALA A 344 -8.89 20.95 -32.49
N SER A 345 -8.76 19.78 -31.86
CA SER A 345 -9.37 18.52 -32.29
C SER A 345 -10.86 18.41 -31.98
N LEU A 346 -11.44 19.40 -31.28
CA LEU A 346 -12.87 19.43 -30.98
C LEU A 346 -13.71 19.67 -32.24
N PRO A 347 -14.76 18.87 -32.49
CA PRO A 347 -15.68 19.10 -33.60
C PRO A 347 -16.36 20.46 -33.49
N THR A 348 -16.60 21.10 -34.64
CA THR A 348 -17.33 22.37 -34.70
C THR A 348 -18.74 22.22 -34.10
N GLY A 349 -19.06 23.03 -33.09
CA GLY A 349 -20.36 23.00 -32.39
C GLY A 349 -20.42 22.13 -31.14
N LEU A 350 -19.34 21.40 -30.80
CA LEU A 350 -19.24 20.71 -29.51
C LEU A 350 -18.87 21.72 -28.41
N ASP A 351 -19.65 21.73 -27.32
CA ASP A 351 -19.29 22.51 -26.13
C ASP A 351 -18.05 21.91 -25.46
N ALA A 352 -16.98 22.70 -25.34
CA ALA A 352 -15.74 22.30 -24.69
C ALA A 352 -15.95 21.88 -23.22
N CYS A 353 -17.04 22.34 -22.57
CA CYS A 353 -17.39 21.93 -21.21
C CYS A 353 -17.88 20.47 -21.15
N GLN A 354 -18.34 19.90 -22.26
CA GLN A 354 -18.82 18.52 -22.36
C GLN A 354 -17.73 17.55 -22.82
N ALA A 355 -16.61 18.06 -23.33
CA ALA A 355 -15.49 17.26 -23.80
C ALA A 355 -14.46 16.98 -22.69
N VAL A 356 -13.69 15.91 -22.87
CA VAL A 356 -12.51 15.60 -22.06
C VAL A 356 -11.28 15.80 -22.94
N VAL A 357 -10.40 16.71 -22.53
CA VAL A 357 -9.21 17.11 -23.30
C VAL A 357 -7.94 16.72 -22.55
N VAL A 358 -7.12 15.85 -23.13
CA VAL A 358 -5.93 15.25 -22.50
C VAL A 358 -4.92 16.31 -22.12
N GLN A 359 -4.61 17.25 -23.03
CA GLN A 359 -3.61 18.29 -22.76
C GLN A 359 -4.00 19.17 -21.56
N LYS A 360 -5.27 19.58 -21.48
CA LYS A 360 -5.78 20.37 -20.35
C LYS A 360 -5.63 19.62 -19.02
N ILE A 361 -5.93 18.31 -19.02
CA ILE A 361 -5.75 17.48 -17.84
C ILE A 361 -4.26 17.39 -17.48
N ARG A 362 -3.39 17.15 -18.47
CA ARG A 362 -1.93 17.05 -18.31
C ARG A 362 -1.34 18.32 -17.67
N GLU A 363 -1.79 19.49 -18.09
CA GLU A 363 -1.37 20.80 -17.53
C GLU A 363 -1.90 21.03 -16.11
N SER A 364 -3.04 20.42 -15.75
CA SER A 364 -3.64 20.51 -14.42
C SER A 364 -3.14 19.46 -13.41
N LEU A 365 -2.27 18.54 -13.83
CA LEU A 365 -1.76 17.49 -12.95
C LEU A 365 -0.97 18.09 -11.78
N PRO A 366 -1.30 17.72 -10.53
CA PRO A 366 -0.53 18.14 -9.37
C PRO A 366 0.83 17.46 -9.31
N GLU A 367 1.73 18.01 -8.49
CA GLU A 367 3.03 17.39 -8.20
C GLU A 367 2.83 15.98 -7.60
N LEU A 368 3.27 14.96 -8.33
CA LEU A 368 3.15 13.56 -7.90
C LEU A 368 4.02 13.28 -6.65
N PRO A 369 3.65 12.29 -5.81
CA PRO A 369 4.37 11.95 -4.58
C PRO A 369 5.88 11.72 -4.78
N SER A 370 6.28 11.04 -5.85
CA SER A 370 7.69 10.77 -6.17
C SER A 370 8.48 12.05 -6.44
N VAL A 371 7.92 12.95 -7.26
CA VAL A 371 8.51 14.27 -7.58
C VAL A 371 8.60 15.12 -6.31
N LYS A 372 7.53 15.14 -5.51
CA LYS A 372 7.49 15.86 -4.24
C LYS A 372 8.58 15.38 -3.27
N ARG A 373 8.80 14.06 -3.13
CA ARG A 373 9.88 13.52 -2.30
C ARG A 373 11.26 13.99 -2.75
N ASP A 374 11.51 13.97 -4.06
CA ASP A 374 12.79 14.39 -4.63
C ASP A 374 13.00 15.91 -4.46
N ARG A 375 11.95 16.73 -4.66
CA ARG A 375 11.96 18.18 -4.38
C ARG A 375 12.30 18.46 -2.92
N LEU A 376 11.66 17.78 -1.97
CA LEU A 376 11.88 17.99 -0.53
C LEU A 376 13.33 17.69 -0.12
N VAL A 377 13.91 16.62 -0.65
CA VAL A 377 15.32 16.26 -0.39
C VAL A 377 16.27 17.29 -0.99
N GLN A 378 16.05 17.69 -2.25
CA GLN A 378 16.92 18.66 -2.95
C GLN A 378 16.84 20.06 -2.33
N THR A 379 15.63 20.50 -1.98
CA THR A 379 15.38 21.87 -1.49
C THR A 379 15.82 22.04 -0.04
N TYR A 380 15.52 21.07 0.82
CA TYR A 380 15.72 21.18 2.27
C TYR A 380 16.93 20.38 2.78
N GLY A 381 17.60 19.61 1.93
CA GLY A 381 18.76 18.80 2.30
C GLY A 381 18.45 17.73 3.34
N ILE A 382 17.19 17.34 3.51
CA ILE A 382 16.75 16.30 4.45
C ILE A 382 17.07 14.91 3.91
N LEU A 383 17.11 13.91 4.80
CA LEU A 383 17.32 12.52 4.40
C LEU A 383 16.12 11.99 3.60
N PRO A 384 16.32 11.07 2.63
CA PRO A 384 15.23 10.48 1.87
C PRO A 384 14.14 9.85 2.74
N GLU A 385 14.52 9.15 3.82
CA GLU A 385 13.56 8.55 4.76
C GLU A 385 12.57 9.56 5.36
N HIS A 386 13.01 10.80 5.59
CA HIS A 386 12.13 11.85 6.10
C HIS A 386 11.14 12.33 5.03
N SER A 387 11.53 12.39 3.76
CA SER A 387 10.59 12.78 2.69
C SER A 387 9.50 11.73 2.49
N PHE A 388 9.81 10.44 2.69
CA PHE A 388 8.78 9.39 2.75
C PHE A 388 7.79 9.63 3.90
N THR A 389 8.28 9.91 5.11
CA THR A 389 7.38 10.18 6.25
C THR A 389 6.49 11.40 5.99
N LEU A 390 7.06 12.50 5.47
CA LEU A 390 6.30 13.71 5.17
C LEU A 390 5.21 13.47 4.13
N VAL A 391 5.54 12.81 3.01
CA VAL A 391 4.61 12.63 1.89
C VAL A 391 3.55 11.57 2.19
N ASN A 392 3.82 10.61 3.07
CA ASN A 392 2.87 9.55 3.43
C ASN A 392 1.78 10.00 4.41
N GLU A 393 1.98 11.11 5.11
CA GLU A 393 1.04 11.63 6.11
C GLU A 393 0.35 12.88 5.54
N ASP A 394 -0.97 12.83 5.41
CA ASP A 394 -1.75 13.91 4.80
C ASP A 394 -1.59 15.23 5.58
N GLY A 395 -1.34 16.33 4.85
CA GLY A 395 -1.08 17.66 5.39
C GLY A 395 0.27 17.86 6.09
N LEU A 396 1.10 16.82 6.27
CA LEU A 396 2.36 16.95 7.02
C LEU A 396 3.44 17.75 6.26
N VAL A 397 3.46 17.65 4.93
CA VAL A 397 4.33 18.48 4.08
C VAL A 397 4.03 19.96 4.27
N ASP A 398 2.76 20.34 4.15
CA ASP A 398 2.34 21.74 4.27
C ASP A 398 2.64 22.26 5.68
N TYR A 399 2.35 21.45 6.72
CA TYR A 399 2.73 21.78 8.09
C TYR A 399 4.23 22.04 8.24
N PHE A 400 5.07 21.16 7.70
CA PHE A 400 6.53 21.31 7.75
C PHE A 400 7.01 22.57 7.03
N GLU A 401 6.51 22.84 5.82
CA GLU A 401 6.87 24.03 5.05
C GLU A 401 6.40 25.32 5.75
N GLU A 402 5.23 25.33 6.38
CA GLU A 402 4.75 26.47 7.18
C GLU A 402 5.61 26.71 8.45
N VAL A 403 6.07 25.66 9.12
CA VAL A 403 7.03 25.81 10.23
C VAL A 403 8.32 26.45 9.73
N LEU A 404 8.84 26.01 8.58
CA LEU A 404 10.06 26.56 7.99
C LEU A 404 9.93 28.02 7.59
N LYS A 405 8.76 28.46 7.11
CA LYS A 405 8.51 29.88 6.82
C LYS A 405 8.54 30.74 8.09
N ALA A 406 8.17 30.17 9.23
CA ALA A 406 8.06 30.87 10.51
C ALA A 406 9.32 30.79 11.40
N THR A 407 10.37 30.03 11.01
CA THR A 407 11.61 29.88 11.80
C THR A 407 12.86 30.10 10.96
N LYS A 408 13.96 30.51 11.60
CA LYS A 408 15.29 30.59 10.96
C LYS A 408 16.10 29.30 11.10
N LYS A 409 15.54 28.29 11.76
CA LYS A 409 16.21 27.03 12.07
C LYS A 409 16.42 26.19 10.81
N GLU A 410 17.57 25.52 10.73
CA GLU A 410 17.88 24.65 9.60
C GLU A 410 16.83 23.53 9.43
N PRO A 411 16.41 23.21 8.19
CA PRO A 411 15.38 22.19 7.94
C PRO A 411 15.65 20.82 8.55
N ARG A 412 16.94 20.42 8.62
CA ARG A 412 17.38 19.17 9.25
C ARG A 412 17.10 19.09 10.74
N LYS A 413 17.09 20.23 11.44
CA LYS A 413 16.71 20.27 12.85
C LYS A 413 15.20 20.25 13.00
N VAL A 414 14.47 20.96 12.14
CA VAL A 414 12.99 21.05 12.19
C VAL A 414 12.33 19.71 11.89
N ILE A 415 12.82 18.97 10.90
CA ILE A 415 12.21 17.71 10.47
C ILE A 415 12.16 16.65 11.58
N GLY A 416 13.18 16.61 12.44
CA GLY A 416 13.22 15.71 13.59
C GLY A 416 12.11 15.98 14.60
N TRP A 417 11.71 17.24 14.77
CA TRP A 417 10.58 17.61 15.64
C TRP A 417 9.23 17.26 15.02
N VAL A 418 9.07 17.53 13.73
CA VAL A 418 7.83 17.22 13.01
C VAL A 418 7.59 15.71 12.93
N THR A 419 8.60 14.94 12.53
CA THR A 419 8.45 13.49 12.28
C THR A 419 8.46 12.62 13.54
N ASN A 420 9.16 13.02 14.61
CA ASN A 420 9.25 12.20 15.82
C ASN A 420 8.33 12.70 16.94
N GLU A 421 8.38 14.00 17.24
CA GLU A 421 7.69 14.55 18.41
C GLU A 421 6.22 14.86 18.08
N LEU A 422 5.97 15.71 17.07
CA LEU A 422 4.61 16.08 16.67
C LEU A 422 3.83 14.88 16.15
N LEU A 423 4.38 14.16 15.16
CA LEU A 423 3.72 12.98 14.60
C LEU A 423 3.55 11.87 15.66
N GLY A 424 4.46 11.77 16.63
CA GLY A 424 4.33 10.88 17.77
C GLY A 424 3.12 11.22 18.65
N LEU A 425 2.91 12.51 18.95
CA LEU A 425 1.74 12.99 19.70
C LEU A 425 0.42 12.77 18.95
N LEU A 426 0.40 13.09 17.66
CA LEU A 426 -0.76 12.86 16.78
C LEU A 426 -1.17 11.38 16.78
N LYS A 427 -0.20 10.47 16.61
CA LYS A 427 -0.45 9.02 16.60
C LYS A 427 -0.91 8.48 17.96
N GLN A 428 -0.47 9.05 19.06
CA GLN A 428 -0.94 8.66 20.40
C GLN A 428 -2.41 9.00 20.64
N GLN A 429 -2.92 10.03 19.96
CA GLN A 429 -4.32 10.48 20.09
C GLN A 429 -5.19 10.12 18.88
N ASP A 430 -4.65 9.38 17.90
CA ASP A 430 -5.32 9.02 16.64
C ASP A 430 -5.88 10.24 15.89
N MET A 431 -5.10 11.33 15.86
CA MET A 431 -5.48 12.60 15.24
C MET A 431 -4.76 12.84 13.91
N SER A 432 -5.44 13.45 12.95
CA SER A 432 -4.83 13.91 11.69
C SER A 432 -4.02 15.19 11.90
N VAL A 433 -3.11 15.49 10.97
CA VAL A 433 -2.29 16.72 11.02
C VAL A 433 -3.17 17.98 11.04
N SER A 434 -4.27 17.98 10.29
CA SER A 434 -5.25 19.08 10.27
C SER A 434 -5.97 19.30 11.61
N GLN A 435 -6.00 18.29 12.48
CA GLN A 435 -6.57 18.37 13.82
C GLN A 435 -5.52 18.74 14.88
N SER A 436 -4.26 18.93 14.50
CA SER A 436 -3.17 19.24 15.43
C SER A 436 -3.51 20.43 16.33
N LEU A 437 -3.37 20.23 17.65
CA LEU A 437 -3.52 21.28 18.65
C LEU A 437 -2.35 22.29 18.64
N ILE A 438 -1.24 21.92 17.99
CA ILE A 438 -0.05 22.75 17.86
C ILE A 438 0.00 23.29 16.44
N SER A 439 -0.14 24.61 16.31
CA SER A 439 -0.02 25.31 15.02
C SER A 439 1.44 25.40 14.55
N PRO A 440 1.69 25.49 13.23
CA PRO A 440 3.04 25.67 12.71
C PRO A 440 3.81 26.85 13.33
N PRO A 441 3.21 28.05 13.53
CA PRO A 441 3.90 29.17 14.17
C PRO A 441 4.27 28.91 15.64
N ALA A 442 3.42 28.18 16.38
CA ALA A 442 3.69 27.85 17.78
C ALA A 442 4.89 26.90 17.91
N LEU A 443 4.99 25.91 17.01
CA LEU A 443 6.18 25.05 16.96
C LEU A 443 7.43 25.86 16.56
N ALA A 444 7.32 26.76 15.58
CA ALA A 444 8.42 27.63 15.17
C ALA A 444 8.95 28.52 16.31
N GLU A 445 8.07 29.11 17.12
CA GLU A 445 8.42 29.88 18.32
C GLU A 445 9.25 29.04 19.30
N LEU A 446 8.79 27.83 19.63
CA LEU A 446 9.49 26.92 20.52
C LEU A 446 10.89 26.58 20.01
N LEU A 447 11.02 26.33 18.71
CA LEU A 447 12.29 25.99 18.07
C LEU A 447 13.28 27.16 18.07
N GLU A 448 12.79 28.39 17.95
CA GLU A 448 13.58 29.63 18.03
C GLU A 448 14.07 29.88 19.46
N LEU A 449 13.22 29.66 20.48
CA LEU A 449 13.61 29.76 21.89
C LEU A 449 14.73 28.77 22.23
N GLN A 450 14.66 27.56 21.69
CA GLN A 450 15.73 26.57 21.83
C GLN A 450 17.02 27.02 21.11
N GLU A 451 16.93 27.55 19.89
CA GLU A 451 18.12 27.98 19.13
C GLU A 451 18.82 29.18 19.77
N LYS A 452 18.06 30.11 20.36
CA LYS A 452 18.58 31.24 21.15
C LYS A 452 19.12 30.82 22.53
N GLY A 453 19.17 29.53 22.85
CA GLY A 453 19.69 29.02 24.12
C GLY A 453 18.85 29.36 25.36
N HIS A 454 17.58 29.78 25.20
CA HIS A 454 16.72 30.07 26.35
C HIS A 454 16.28 28.80 27.08
N ILE A 455 16.20 27.68 26.36
CA ILE A 455 15.83 26.36 26.87
C ILE A 455 16.72 25.28 26.27
N SER A 456 16.93 24.20 27.01
CA SER A 456 17.62 23.01 26.50
C SER A 456 16.70 22.20 25.55
N SER A 457 17.29 21.29 24.78
CA SER A 457 16.49 20.38 23.93
C SER A 457 15.58 19.46 24.75
N SER A 458 15.93 19.12 25.99
CA SER A 458 15.10 18.26 26.83
C SER A 458 13.88 19.02 27.36
N VAL A 459 14.08 20.27 27.76
CA VAL A 459 13.01 21.19 28.16
C VAL A 459 12.08 21.49 26.99
N ALA A 460 12.62 21.73 25.79
CA ALA A 460 11.77 21.98 24.62
C ALA A 460 10.76 20.85 24.37
N LYS A 461 11.14 19.58 24.61
CA LYS A 461 10.21 18.44 24.49
C LYS A 461 9.13 18.47 25.56
N GLN A 462 9.50 18.83 26.79
CA GLN A 462 8.54 18.99 27.88
C GLN A 462 7.55 20.12 27.59
N VAL A 463 8.05 21.27 27.12
CA VAL A 463 7.21 22.42 26.74
C VAL A 463 6.26 22.03 25.60
N LEU A 464 6.72 21.31 24.58
CA LEU A 464 5.86 20.81 23.49
C LEU A 464 4.70 19.94 24.03
N GLN A 465 4.99 19.02 24.95
CA GLN A 465 3.96 18.19 25.59
C GLN A 465 2.97 19.02 26.41
N GLN A 466 3.43 20.09 27.06
CA GLN A 466 2.54 21.00 27.80
C GLN A 466 1.69 21.86 26.86
N MET A 467 2.25 22.35 25.75
CA MET A 467 1.51 23.04 24.70
C MET A 467 0.40 22.15 24.14
N TRP A 468 0.68 20.85 23.98
CA TRP A 468 -0.34 19.88 23.57
C TRP A 468 -1.47 19.72 24.59
N ARG A 469 -1.16 19.70 25.89
CA ARG A 469 -2.14 19.55 26.98
C ARG A 469 -2.94 20.82 27.27
N SER A 470 -2.36 21.98 26.97
CA SER A 470 -2.96 23.29 27.22
C SER A 470 -3.02 24.11 25.93
N PRO A 471 -3.97 23.81 25.03
CA PRO A 471 -4.10 24.51 23.76
C PRO A 471 -4.24 26.02 23.97
N GLY A 472 -3.54 26.81 23.15
CA GLY A 472 -3.59 28.27 23.19
C GLY A 472 -2.55 28.94 24.08
N LYS A 473 -1.82 28.20 24.94
CA LYS A 473 -0.65 28.75 25.64
C LYS A 473 0.57 28.75 24.73
N SER A 474 1.30 29.87 24.69
CA SER A 474 2.56 29.96 23.95
C SER A 474 3.68 29.21 24.66
N GLY A 475 4.71 28.80 23.91
CA GLY A 475 5.91 28.18 24.50
C GLY A 475 6.57 29.09 25.54
N SER A 476 6.65 30.39 25.23
CA SER A 476 7.16 31.42 26.14
C SER A 476 6.39 31.53 27.46
N GLN A 477 5.06 31.48 27.43
CA GLN A 477 4.23 31.50 28.64
C GLN A 477 4.48 30.28 29.54
N ILE A 478 4.53 29.08 28.94
CA ILE A 478 4.78 27.85 29.69
C ILE A 478 6.16 27.87 30.35
N ILE A 479 7.17 28.39 29.64
CA ILE A 479 8.54 28.49 30.17
C ILE A 479 8.59 29.42 31.38
N GLN A 480 7.88 30.55 31.35
CA GLN A 480 7.81 31.50 32.46
C GLN A 480 7.01 30.94 33.64
N GLU A 481 5.83 30.36 33.40
CA GLU A 481 4.97 29.81 34.46
C GLU A 481 5.64 28.65 35.22
N GLN A 482 6.45 27.84 34.52
CA GLN A 482 7.07 26.63 35.08
C GLN A 482 8.56 26.81 35.43
N ASP A 483 9.11 28.02 35.30
CA ASP A 483 10.53 28.34 35.50
C ASP A 483 11.47 27.34 34.81
N LEU A 484 11.27 27.17 33.49
CA LEU A 484 11.99 26.20 32.67
C LEU A 484 13.18 26.79 31.90
N GLY A 485 13.56 28.04 32.18
CA GLY A 485 14.71 28.68 31.55
C GLY A 485 16.02 27.94 31.84
N LEU A 486 16.96 28.00 30.89
CA LEU A 486 18.30 27.41 31.04
C LEU A 486 19.01 27.98 32.28
N VAL A 487 19.66 27.11 33.06
CA VAL A 487 20.50 27.57 34.18
C VAL A 487 21.76 28.21 33.61
N SER A 488 21.88 29.53 33.74
CA SER A 488 23.03 30.30 33.28
C SER A 488 24.14 30.43 34.34
N ASP A 489 23.84 30.15 35.61
CA ASP A 489 24.82 30.21 36.70
C ASP A 489 25.70 28.95 36.72
N THR A 490 26.92 29.12 36.19
CA THR A 490 27.94 28.07 36.15
C THR A 490 28.32 27.57 37.54
N SER A 491 28.30 28.42 38.56
CA SER A 491 28.67 28.05 39.93
C SER A 491 27.68 27.05 40.53
N GLN A 492 26.39 27.29 40.30
CA GLN A 492 25.31 26.39 40.71
C GLN A 492 25.42 25.04 39.99
N LEU A 493 25.73 25.06 38.69
CA LEU A 493 25.90 23.85 37.90
C LEU A 493 27.10 23.01 38.36
N HIS A 494 28.22 23.65 38.69
CA HIS A 494 29.40 22.97 39.27
C HIS A 494 29.08 22.31 40.62
N SER A 495 28.29 22.97 41.47
CA SER A 495 27.86 22.43 42.76
C SER A 495 26.98 21.19 42.60
N ILE A 496 26.00 21.24 41.68
CA ILE A 496 25.14 20.09 41.38
C ILE A 496 25.95 18.93 40.80
N CYS A 497 26.86 19.20 39.85
CA CYS A 497 27.73 18.17 39.30
C CYS A 497 28.63 17.54 40.37
N GLN A 498 29.17 18.34 41.30
CA GLN A 498 29.97 17.83 42.41
C GLN A 498 29.14 16.91 43.33
N LYS A 499 27.93 17.32 43.69
CA LYS A 499 27.02 16.53 44.51
C LYS A 499 26.65 15.18 43.85
N VAL A 500 26.45 15.16 42.53
CA VAL A 500 26.19 13.92 41.78
C VAL A 500 27.41 13.00 41.77
N VAL A 501 28.62 13.56 41.59
CA VAL A 501 29.88 12.81 41.64
C VAL A 501 30.11 12.21 43.04
N ASP A 502 29.91 12.99 44.10
CA ASP A 502 30.12 12.56 45.49
C ASP A 502 29.12 11.48 45.94
N SER A 503 27.90 11.51 45.39
CA SER A 503 26.85 10.54 45.71
C SER A 503 26.93 9.23 44.92
N HIS A 504 27.80 9.14 43.91
CA HIS A 504 27.91 7.99 43.00
C HIS A 504 29.39 7.56 42.78
N PRO A 505 30.11 7.17 43.86
CA PRO A 505 31.55 6.86 43.78
C PRO A 505 31.86 5.64 42.91
N ASP A 506 30.97 4.65 42.85
CA ASP A 506 31.14 3.43 42.04
C ASP A 506 31.17 3.75 40.54
N GLU A 507 30.27 4.64 40.09
CA GLU A 507 30.25 5.14 38.72
C GLU A 507 31.51 5.93 38.37
N VAL A 508 32.03 6.74 39.29
CA VAL A 508 33.27 7.51 39.09
C VAL A 508 34.47 6.59 38.96
N HIS A 509 34.56 5.56 39.82
CA HIS A 509 35.59 4.52 39.71
C HIS A 509 35.52 3.77 38.36
N ALA A 510 34.31 3.44 37.89
CA ALA A 510 34.13 2.79 36.59
C ALA A 510 34.60 3.68 35.41
N ILE A 511 34.38 5.00 35.49
CA ILE A 511 34.86 5.97 34.49
C ILE A 511 36.38 6.03 34.49
N ARG A 512 37.01 6.14 35.67
CA ARG A 512 38.48 6.15 35.83
C ARG A 512 39.15 4.86 35.34
N ASN A 513 38.48 3.73 35.50
CA ASN A 513 38.92 2.43 34.97
C ASN A 513 38.70 2.25 33.46
N GLY A 514 38.26 3.30 32.75
CA GLY A 514 38.17 3.34 31.29
C GLY A 514 36.77 3.11 30.71
N ASN A 515 35.74 2.85 31.53
CA ASN A 515 34.38 2.68 31.05
C ASN A 515 33.65 4.02 30.86
N LYS A 516 34.05 4.76 29.81
CA LYS A 516 33.49 6.08 29.47
C LYS A 516 31.98 6.09 29.18
N LYS A 517 31.32 4.93 28.97
CA LYS A 517 29.87 4.86 28.77
C LYS A 517 29.08 5.22 30.03
N VAL A 518 29.68 5.06 31.22
CA VAL A 518 29.03 5.36 32.51
C VAL A 518 28.83 6.87 32.71
N LEU A 519 29.61 7.71 32.03
CA LEU A 519 29.43 9.16 32.04
C LEU A 519 28.02 9.60 31.61
N ASN A 520 27.41 8.88 30.65
CA ASN A 520 26.03 9.17 30.22
C ASN A 520 25.00 8.95 31.34
N LYS A 521 25.27 8.05 32.30
CA LYS A 521 24.42 7.81 33.47
C LYS A 521 24.49 9.01 34.43
N LEU A 522 25.69 9.53 34.69
CA LEU A 522 25.88 10.74 35.52
C LEU A 522 25.26 11.99 34.88
N ILE A 523 25.41 12.16 33.56
CA ILE A 523 24.71 13.24 32.82
C ILE A 523 23.20 13.13 33.02
N GLY A 524 22.63 11.91 32.93
CA GLY A 524 21.20 11.68 33.18
C GLY A 524 20.75 12.07 34.60
N LEU A 525 21.59 11.87 35.61
CA LEU A 525 21.32 12.25 37.00
C LEU A 525 21.35 13.78 37.19
N VAL A 526 22.36 14.45 36.65
CA VAL A 526 22.42 15.93 36.68
C VAL A 526 21.24 16.54 35.94
N GLN A 527 20.86 15.98 34.79
CA GLN A 527 19.66 16.40 34.05
C GLN A 527 18.38 16.20 34.85
N LYS A 528 18.28 15.12 35.64
CA LYS A 528 17.14 14.88 36.53
C LYS A 528 17.08 15.90 37.67
N GLU A 529 18.21 16.19 38.31
CA GLU A 529 18.29 17.16 39.42
C GLU A 529 18.02 18.60 38.96
N THR A 530 18.46 18.96 37.75
CA THR A 530 18.21 20.26 37.11
C THR A 530 16.88 20.33 36.36
N LYS A 531 16.04 19.28 36.43
CA LYS A 531 14.77 19.14 35.67
C LYS A 531 14.91 19.37 34.15
N GLY A 532 16.08 19.08 33.59
CA GLY A 532 16.39 19.27 32.17
C GLY A 532 16.94 20.65 31.83
N ARG A 533 17.03 21.59 32.78
CA ARG A 533 17.39 22.99 32.54
C ARG A 533 18.88 23.22 32.30
N ALA A 534 19.72 22.20 32.46
CA ALA A 534 21.16 22.30 32.21
C ALA A 534 21.51 21.97 30.75
N ASP A 535 22.49 22.69 30.19
CA ASP A 535 23.05 22.36 28.89
C ASP A 535 23.81 21.02 28.96
N PRO A 536 23.39 19.97 28.21
CA PRO A 536 24.07 18.69 28.20
C PRO A 536 25.55 18.75 27.78
N VAL A 537 25.94 19.72 26.94
CA VAL A 537 27.34 19.89 26.50
C VAL A 537 28.18 20.38 27.67
N LEU A 538 27.75 21.45 28.32
CA LEU A 538 28.43 22.03 29.48
C LEU A 538 28.49 21.04 30.66
N VAL A 539 27.40 20.32 30.94
CA VAL A 539 27.36 19.28 31.99
C VAL A 539 28.37 18.17 31.69
N ARG A 540 28.50 17.77 30.42
CA ARG A 540 29.46 16.74 30.03
C ARG A 540 30.90 17.21 30.26
N GLU A 541 31.22 18.44 29.91
CA GLU A 541 32.56 19.01 30.12
C GLU A 541 32.92 19.07 31.62
N ILE A 542 32.01 19.60 32.46
CA ILE A 542 32.21 19.69 33.91
C ILE A 542 32.37 18.30 34.54
N LEU A 543 31.54 17.33 34.14
CA LEU A 543 31.64 15.96 34.66
C LEU A 543 32.92 15.28 34.18
N GLN A 544 33.37 15.51 32.94
CA GLN A 544 34.66 14.98 32.46
C GLN A 544 35.82 15.55 33.28
N GLU A 545 35.83 16.84 33.55
CA GLU A 545 36.84 17.47 34.41
C GLU A 545 36.86 16.86 35.82
N LYS A 546 35.68 16.66 36.43
CA LYS A 546 35.56 16.12 37.80
C LYS A 546 35.80 14.61 37.93
N THR A 547 35.64 13.85 36.85
CA THR A 547 35.75 12.37 36.85
C THR A 547 37.01 11.84 36.15
N SER A 548 37.79 12.74 35.54
CA SER A 548 39.19 12.47 35.21
C SER A 548 39.99 12.17 36.49
#